data_AF-A0A441U9B9-F1
#
_entry.id   AF-A0A441U9B9-F1
#
_cell.length_a   1.000
_cell.length_b   1.000
_cell.length_c   1.000
_cell.angle_alpha   90.00
_cell.angle_beta   90.00
_cell.angle_gamma   90.00
#
_symmetry.space_group_name_H-M   'P 1'
#
loop_
_entity.id
_entity.type
_entity.pdbx_description
1 polymer ?
#
loop_
_entity_poly.entity_id
_entity_poly.type
_entity_poly.pdbx_seq_one_letter_code
_entity_poly.pdbx_strand_id
1 'polypeptide(L)'
;MRPQHVLIPAALVSLVAASAFSEEADRYRLEKSATGYVRMDTQTGAMSICEERSGQLVCKMAADERAAFQDEIDRLQNSVKALDQRVVKLENSLAARFESTLPSEEDFNKTMSYMERFLRGFIGIVKDLEKDSGEDAAKPNPQKT
;
A
#
# COMPACT_ATOMS: atom_id res chain seq x y z
N MET A 1 49.97 24.80 26.21
CA MET A 1 49.61 25.93 25.33
C MET A 1 49.47 25.39 23.91
N ARG A 2 48.30 25.51 23.28
CA ARG A 2 48.11 25.36 21.82
C ARG A 2 48.61 26.65 21.14
N PRO A 3 49.23 26.55 19.97
CA PRO A 3 48.52 26.88 18.73
C PRO A 3 48.83 25.85 17.62
N GLN A 4 47.87 25.25 16.92
CA GLN A 4 47.00 25.82 15.89
C GLN A 4 47.78 26.29 14.64
N HIS A 5 48.14 25.34 13.78
CA HIS A 5 48.23 25.59 12.34
C HIS A 5 47.28 24.63 11.61
N VAL A 6 46.17 25.22 11.22
CA VAL A 6 45.24 24.75 10.20
C VAL A 6 45.99 24.83 8.87
N LEU A 7 46.15 23.69 8.20
CA LEU A 7 46.39 23.63 6.76
C LEU A 7 45.68 22.37 6.25
N ILE A 8 44.54 22.62 5.62
CA ILE A 8 43.78 21.67 4.81
C ILE A 8 44.55 21.47 3.50
N PRO A 9 44.80 20.22 3.10
CA PRO A 9 44.66 19.81 1.72
C PRO A 9 43.54 18.77 1.66
N ALA A 10 42.39 19.14 1.10
CA ALA A 10 42.10 18.87 -0.30
C ALA A 10 42.03 17.35 -0.57
N ALA A 11 40.78 16.87 -0.63
CA ALA A 11 40.30 15.82 -1.51
C ALA A 11 41.15 14.53 -1.59
N LEU A 12 40.78 13.56 -0.75
CA LEU A 12 40.65 12.19 -1.23
C LEU A 12 39.20 11.74 -1.00
N VAL A 13 38.33 12.17 -1.92
CA VAL A 13 37.16 11.35 -2.25
C VAL A 13 37.75 10.07 -2.83
N SER A 14 37.84 9.05 -1.98
CA SER A 14 38.13 7.70 -2.46
C SER A 14 36.92 7.31 -3.31
N LEU A 15 37.03 7.51 -4.63
CA LEU A 15 36.19 6.81 -5.59
C LEU A 15 36.40 5.32 -5.30
N VAL A 16 35.48 4.71 -4.55
CA VAL A 16 35.17 3.31 -4.76
C VAL A 16 34.55 3.29 -6.15
N ALA A 17 35.40 3.17 -7.17
CA ALA A 17 34.98 2.65 -8.45
C ALA A 17 34.51 1.22 -8.16
N ALA A 18 33.23 1.08 -7.82
CA ALA A 18 32.55 -0.19 -7.95
C ALA A 18 32.60 -0.52 -9.44
N SER A 19 33.61 -1.29 -9.83
CA SER A 19 33.64 -1.94 -11.12
C SER A 19 32.47 -2.91 -11.14
N ALA A 20 31.30 -2.43 -11.56
CA ALA A 20 30.17 -3.24 -11.98
C ALA A 20 30.46 -3.89 -13.33
N PHE A 21 31.63 -4.51 -13.45
CA PHE A 21 32.07 -5.21 -14.65
C PHE A 21 32.11 -6.70 -14.35
N SER A 22 31.22 -7.40 -15.07
CA SER A 22 31.43 -8.77 -15.55
C SER A 22 31.08 -9.94 -14.62
N GLU A 23 29.86 -10.00 -14.11
CA GLU A 23 29.18 -11.31 -13.97
C GLU A 23 28.38 -11.67 -15.25
N GLU A 24 28.07 -10.66 -16.08
CA GLU A 24 27.27 -10.84 -17.29
C GLU A 24 28.09 -11.23 -18.54
N ALA A 25 29.40 -10.98 -18.56
CA ALA A 25 30.24 -11.29 -19.73
C ALA A 25 30.42 -12.79 -19.98
N ASP A 26 30.22 -13.62 -18.95
CA ASP A 26 30.31 -15.09 -19.08
C ASP A 26 28.92 -15.76 -19.22
N ARG A 27 27.86 -15.01 -18.93
CA ARG A 27 26.47 -15.46 -19.07
C ARG A 27 26.04 -15.54 -20.53
N TYR A 28 26.49 -14.60 -21.37
CA TYR A 28 26.10 -14.57 -22.78
C TYR A 28 27.27 -14.95 -23.68
N ARG A 29 27.10 -16.02 -24.46
CA ARG A 29 28.08 -16.48 -25.45
C ARG A 29 27.59 -16.15 -26.85
N LEU A 30 28.45 -15.51 -27.64
CA LEU A 30 28.15 -15.17 -29.04
C LEU A 30 28.85 -16.15 -29.97
N GLU A 31 28.09 -16.86 -30.78
CA GLU A 31 28.60 -17.78 -31.80
C GLU A 31 28.23 -17.31 -33.20
N LYS A 32 29.13 -17.56 -34.17
CA LYS A 32 28.88 -17.29 -35.57
C LYS A 32 28.18 -18.50 -36.19
N SER A 33 27.00 -18.30 -36.77
CA SER A 33 26.26 -19.34 -37.49
C SER A 33 26.39 -19.16 -39.01
N ALA A 34 25.81 -20.08 -39.78
CA ALA A 34 25.78 -19.99 -41.23
C ALA A 34 25.01 -18.76 -41.77
N THR A 35 24.06 -18.23 -40.99
CA THR A 35 23.13 -17.16 -41.42
C THR A 35 23.33 -15.84 -40.67
N GLY A 36 24.23 -15.77 -39.69
CA GLY A 36 24.47 -14.56 -38.90
C GLY A 36 25.17 -14.86 -37.58
N TYR A 37 24.72 -14.20 -36.51
CA TYR A 37 25.22 -14.39 -35.16
C TYR A 37 24.13 -14.95 -34.25
N VAL A 38 24.50 -15.81 -33.31
CA VAL A 38 23.60 -16.35 -32.30
C VAL A 38 24.16 -16.02 -30.93
N ARG A 39 23.33 -15.40 -30.08
CA ARG A 39 23.63 -15.18 -28.67
C ARG A 39 22.95 -16.26 -27.84
N MET A 40 23.71 -17.02 -27.08
CA MET A 40 23.21 -18.02 -26.14
C MET A 40 23.36 -17.51 -24.71
N ASP A 41 22.30 -17.60 -23.91
CA ASP A 41 22.37 -17.48 -22.45
C ASP A 41 22.84 -18.83 -21.88
N THR A 42 24.01 -18.86 -21.25
CA THR A 42 24.62 -20.09 -20.70
C THR A 42 23.89 -20.60 -19.46
N GLN A 43 23.05 -19.79 -18.82
CA GLN A 43 22.27 -20.20 -17.65
C GLN A 43 20.94 -20.84 -18.04
N THR A 44 20.26 -20.28 -19.05
CA THR A 44 18.91 -20.74 -19.45
C THR A 44 18.93 -21.61 -20.71
N GLY A 45 20.01 -21.57 -21.50
CA GLY A 45 20.09 -22.21 -22.81
C GLY A 45 19.34 -21.45 -23.91
N ALA A 46 18.77 -20.28 -23.61
CA ALA A 46 18.01 -19.50 -24.58
C ALA A 46 18.92 -18.96 -25.70
N MET A 47 18.52 -19.16 -26.96
CA MET A 47 19.27 -18.72 -28.13
C MET A 47 18.53 -17.60 -28.86
N SER A 48 19.19 -16.45 -29.03
CA SER A 48 18.71 -15.28 -29.77
C SER A 48 19.49 -15.14 -31.07
N ILE A 49 18.81 -14.91 -32.20
CA ILE A 49 19.47 -14.59 -33.47
C ILE A 49 19.76 -13.08 -33.49
N CYS A 50 20.99 -12.72 -33.81
CA CYS A 50 21.47 -11.34 -33.87
C CYS A 50 21.82 -10.94 -35.30
N GLU A 51 21.43 -9.73 -35.65
CA GLU A 51 21.69 -9.09 -36.94
C GLU A 51 22.58 -7.87 -36.72
N GLU A 52 23.48 -7.60 -37.66
CA GLU A 52 24.30 -6.40 -37.61
C GLU A 52 23.51 -5.21 -38.18
N ARG A 53 23.33 -4.17 -37.37
CA ARG A 53 22.65 -2.94 -37.74
C ARG A 53 23.49 -1.74 -37.32
N SER A 54 23.88 -0.92 -38.29
CA SER A 54 24.67 0.30 -38.05
C SER A 54 25.99 0.05 -37.27
N GLY A 55 26.67 -1.07 -37.57
CA GLY A 55 27.93 -1.45 -36.91
C GLY A 55 27.77 -1.99 -35.48
N GLN A 56 26.55 -2.29 -35.04
CA GLN A 56 26.26 -2.95 -33.77
C GLN A 56 25.45 -4.22 -33.99
N LEU A 57 25.69 -5.24 -33.17
CA LEU A 57 24.92 -6.48 -33.16
C LEU A 57 23.65 -6.31 -32.34
N VAL A 58 22.49 -6.44 -32.99
CA VAL A 58 21.17 -6.34 -32.37
C VAL A 58 20.53 -7.72 -32.36
N CYS A 59 20.34 -8.28 -31.16
CA CYS A 59 19.72 -9.59 -30.97
C CYS A 59 18.19 -9.47 -30.87
N LYS A 60 17.47 -10.22 -31.71
CA LYS A 60 16.01 -10.39 -31.58
C LYS A 60 15.76 -11.43 -30.49
N MET A 61 14.80 -11.16 -29.61
CA MET A 61 14.33 -12.16 -28.63
C MET A 61 13.92 -13.44 -29.34
N ALA A 62 14.24 -14.60 -28.75
CA ALA A 62 13.89 -15.90 -29.31
C ALA A 62 12.37 -15.97 -29.54
N ALA A 63 11.95 -16.52 -30.68
CA ALA A 63 10.51 -16.60 -31.01
C ALA A 63 9.72 -17.37 -29.93
N ASP A 64 10.35 -18.33 -29.27
CA ASP A 64 9.75 -19.17 -28.23
C ASP A 64 9.50 -18.43 -26.92
N GLU A 65 10.30 -17.41 -26.59
CA GLU A 65 10.06 -16.57 -25.40
C GLU A 65 8.77 -15.77 -25.53
N ARG A 66 8.38 -15.37 -26.75
CA ARG A 66 7.10 -14.67 -26.95
C ARG A 66 5.90 -15.54 -26.62
N ALA A 67 5.95 -16.83 -26.95
CA ALA A 67 4.87 -17.76 -26.61
C ALA A 67 4.79 -17.99 -25.09
N ALA A 68 5.92 -18.23 -24.44
CA ALA A 68 5.97 -18.39 -22.98
C ALA A 68 5.46 -17.13 -22.24
N PHE A 69 5.84 -15.93 -22.69
CA PHE A 69 5.32 -14.69 -22.13
C PHE A 69 3.83 -14.50 -22.39
N GLN A 70 3.34 -14.89 -23.58
CA GLN A 70 1.91 -14.82 -23.87
C GLN A 70 1.09 -15.76 -22.98
N ASP A 71 1.58 -16.98 -22.74
CA ASP A 71 0.95 -17.95 -21.84
C ASP A 71 0.92 -17.43 -20.39
N GLU A 72 2.01 -16.80 -19.93
CA GLU A 72 2.06 -16.19 -18.59
C GLU A 72 1.11 -14.99 -18.48
N ILE A 73 1.02 -14.16 -19.52
CA ILE A 73 0.07 -13.03 -19.60
C ILE A 73 -1.36 -13.57 -19.49
N ASP A 74 -1.71 -14.59 -20.27
CA ASP A 74 -3.07 -15.15 -20.29
C ASP A 74 -3.41 -15.77 -18.92
N ARG A 75 -2.47 -16.49 -18.31
CA ARG A 75 -2.61 -17.03 -16.94
C ARG A 75 -2.83 -15.93 -15.91
N LEU A 76 -2.07 -14.85 -15.99
CA LEU A 76 -2.14 -13.74 -15.03
C LEU A 76 -3.47 -12.99 -15.20
N GLN A 77 -3.88 -12.71 -16.43
CA GLN A 77 -5.19 -12.12 -16.73
C GLN A 77 -6.34 -12.97 -16.21
N ASN A 78 -6.27 -14.29 -16.36
CA ASN A 78 -7.27 -15.22 -15.81
C ASN A 78 -7.31 -15.19 -14.28
N SER A 79 -6.14 -15.08 -13.65
CA SER A 79 -6.03 -14.97 -12.19
C SER A 79 -6.65 -13.66 -11.68
N VAL A 80 -6.35 -12.52 -12.33
CA VAL A 80 -6.94 -11.22 -11.98
C VAL A 80 -8.46 -11.26 -12.12
N LYS A 81 -9.00 -11.76 -13.24
CA LYS A 81 -10.45 -11.92 -13.43
C LYS A 81 -11.09 -12.79 -12.34
N ALA A 82 -10.43 -13.88 -11.95
CA ALA A 82 -10.93 -14.75 -10.88
C ALA A 82 -10.90 -14.05 -9.51
N LEU A 83 -9.87 -13.25 -9.22
CA LEU A 83 -9.77 -12.45 -8.01
C LEU A 83 -10.86 -11.37 -7.97
N ASP A 84 -11.05 -10.61 -9.06
CA ASP A 84 -12.09 -9.58 -9.15
C ASP A 84 -13.48 -10.17 -8.93
N GLN A 85 -13.78 -11.32 -9.54
CA GLN A 85 -15.04 -12.02 -9.29
C GLN A 85 -15.24 -12.43 -7.83
N ARG A 86 -14.17 -12.82 -7.13
CA ARG A 86 -14.24 -13.15 -5.70
C ARG A 86 -14.47 -11.90 -4.87
N VAL A 87 -13.78 -10.80 -5.18
CA VAL A 87 -13.97 -9.51 -4.51
C VAL A 87 -15.41 -9.05 -4.65
N VAL A 88 -15.97 -9.02 -5.86
CA VAL A 88 -17.37 -8.64 -6.10
C VAL A 88 -18.34 -9.52 -5.30
N LYS A 89 -18.11 -10.85 -5.24
CA LYS A 89 -18.93 -11.75 -4.42
C LYS A 89 -18.83 -11.44 -2.92
N LEU A 90 -17.62 -11.16 -2.43
CA LEU A 90 -17.35 -10.81 -1.05
C LEU A 90 -18.03 -9.48 -0.69
N GLU A 91 -17.87 -8.45 -1.52
CA GLU A 91 -18.50 -7.13 -1.34
C GLU A 91 -20.02 -7.23 -1.33
N ASN A 92 -20.61 -7.96 -2.29
CA ASN A 92 -22.06 -8.19 -2.30
C ASN A 92 -22.54 -8.94 -1.05
N SER A 93 -21.78 -9.95 -0.61
CA SER A 93 -22.12 -10.69 0.62
C SER A 93 -22.02 -9.82 1.87
N LEU A 94 -21.03 -8.92 1.90
CA LEU A 94 -20.82 -7.97 2.98
C LEU A 94 -21.96 -6.96 3.01
N ALA A 95 -22.32 -6.37 1.88
CA ALA A 95 -23.44 -5.44 1.74
C ALA A 95 -24.75 -6.10 2.21
N ALA A 96 -25.03 -7.33 1.75
CA ALA A 96 -26.21 -8.08 2.19
C ALA A 96 -26.22 -8.36 3.70
N ARG A 97 -25.06 -8.68 4.29
CA ARG A 97 -24.94 -8.86 5.75
C ARG A 97 -25.15 -7.56 6.51
N PHE A 98 -24.61 -6.45 6.02
CA PHE A 98 -24.84 -5.14 6.63
C PHE A 98 -26.31 -4.77 6.59
N GLU A 99 -26.97 -4.94 5.46
CA GLU A 99 -28.40 -4.67 5.33
C GLU A 99 -29.26 -5.56 6.24
N SER A 100 -28.88 -6.82 6.43
CA SER A 100 -29.55 -7.71 7.40
C SER A 100 -29.27 -7.37 8.88
N THR A 101 -28.21 -6.62 9.17
CA THR A 101 -27.80 -6.24 10.54
C THR A 101 -28.32 -4.86 10.93
N LEU A 102 -28.73 -4.04 9.97
CA LEU A 102 -29.33 -2.75 10.23
C LEU A 102 -30.73 -2.95 10.85
N PRO A 103 -31.02 -2.36 12.03
CA PRO A 103 -32.37 -2.36 12.59
C PRO A 103 -33.36 -1.74 11.62
N SER A 104 -34.62 -2.15 11.69
CA SER A 104 -35.68 -1.51 10.92
C SER A 104 -35.81 -0.02 11.28
N GLU A 105 -36.32 0.83 10.39
CA GLU A 105 -36.57 2.23 10.70
C GLU A 105 -37.49 2.41 11.91
N GLU A 106 -38.44 1.49 12.11
CA GLU A 106 -39.33 1.49 13.27
C GLU A 106 -38.55 1.27 14.58
N ASP A 107 -37.67 0.27 14.61
CA ASP A 107 -36.83 -0.03 15.77
C ASP A 107 -35.85 1.11 16.07
N PHE A 108 -35.29 1.73 15.03
CA PHE A 108 -34.41 2.87 15.15
C PHE A 108 -35.15 4.09 15.74
N ASN A 109 -36.31 4.44 15.18
CA ASN A 109 -37.13 5.56 15.66
C ASN A 109 -37.62 5.34 17.10
N LYS A 110 -38.00 4.11 17.43
CA LYS A 110 -38.40 3.72 18.78
C LYS A 110 -37.24 3.87 19.78
N THR A 111 -36.04 3.43 19.39
CA THR A 111 -34.81 3.60 20.20
C THR A 111 -34.46 5.07 20.39
N MET A 112 -34.55 5.88 19.33
CA MET A 112 -34.33 7.32 19.40
C MET A 112 -35.34 8.03 20.33
N SER A 113 -36.60 7.62 20.31
CA SER A 113 -37.62 8.14 21.23
C SER A 113 -37.32 7.78 22.69
N TYR A 114 -36.86 6.55 22.95
CA TYR A 114 -36.42 6.15 24.30
C TYR A 114 -35.20 6.94 24.76
N MET A 115 -34.23 7.17 23.87
CA MET A 115 -33.05 7.97 24.15
C MET A 115 -33.40 9.43 24.44
N GLU A 116 -34.33 10.04 23.69
CA GLU A 116 -34.80 11.40 23.94
C GLU A 116 -35.48 11.53 25.30
N ARG A 117 -36.36 10.58 25.65
CA ARG A 117 -37.05 10.54 26.94
C ARG A 117 -36.06 10.38 28.09
N PHE A 118 -35.07 9.51 27.93
CA PHE A 118 -33.99 9.32 28.90
C PHE A 118 -33.20 10.62 29.11
N LEU A 119 -32.76 11.28 28.03
CA LEU A 119 -32.01 12.54 28.11
C LEU A 119 -32.83 13.65 28.78
N ARG A 120 -34.12 13.80 28.45
CA ARG A 120 -34.99 14.78 29.11
C ARG A 120 -35.14 14.50 30.60
N GLY A 121 -35.35 13.23 30.97
CA GLY A 121 -35.44 12.83 32.37
C GLY A 121 -34.14 13.10 33.14
N PHE A 122 -33.00 12.76 32.54
CA PHE A 122 -31.68 12.98 33.13
C PHE A 122 -31.40 14.48 33.36
N ILE A 123 -31.69 15.34 32.37
CA ILE A 123 -31.53 16.79 32.50
C ILE A 123 -32.43 17.35 33.62
N GLY A 124 -33.65 16.82 33.78
CA GLY A 124 -34.55 17.21 34.86
C GLY A 124 -33.95 16.95 36.24
N ILE A 125 -33.41 15.75 36.45
CA ILE A 125 -32.79 15.36 37.73
C ILE A 125 -31.59 16.25 38.06
N VAL A 126 -30.73 16.53 37.07
CA VAL A 126 -29.56 17.41 37.26
C VAL A 126 -29.97 18.83 37.67
N LYS A 127 -31.03 19.38 37.05
CA LYS A 127 -31.53 20.71 37.39
C LYS A 127 -32.16 20.79 38.78
N ASP A 128 -32.87 19.76 39.21
CA ASP A 128 -33.46 19.73 40.55
C ASP A 128 -32.36 19.70 41.63
N LEU A 129 -31.27 18.95 41.40
CA LEU A 129 -30.09 18.93 42.28
C LEU A 129 -29.38 20.29 42.38
N GLU A 130 -29.24 21.02 41.27
CA GLU A 130 -28.67 22.39 41.26
C GLU A 130 -29.58 23.39 41.98
N LYS A 131 -30.90 23.20 41.90
CA LYS A 131 -31.89 24.08 42.51
C LYS A 131 -31.94 23.92 44.04
N ASP A 132 -31.97 22.68 44.53
CA ASP A 132 -31.94 22.38 45.97
C ASP A 132 -30.66 22.92 46.64
N SER A 133 -29.54 22.90 45.92
CA SER A 133 -28.27 23.47 46.42
C SER A 133 -28.19 25.00 46.36
N GLY A 134 -29.08 25.66 45.59
CA GLY A 134 -29.18 27.12 45.52
C GLY A 134 -30.20 27.75 46.49
N GLU A 135 -31.25 27.03 46.88
CA GLU A 135 -32.31 27.54 47.77
C GLU A 135 -31.93 27.54 49.26
N ASP A 136 -30.99 26.69 49.69
CA ASP A 136 -30.47 26.67 51.08
C ASP A 136 -29.50 27.84 51.40
N ALA A 137 -29.03 28.58 50.40
CA ALA A 137 -28.15 29.74 50.60
C ALA A 137 -28.90 31.09 50.80
N ALA A 138 -30.24 31.12 50.68
CA ALA A 138 -31.02 32.36 50.56
C ALA A 138 -31.91 32.72 51.77
N LYS A 139 -31.81 32.04 52.92
CA LYS A 139 -32.52 32.46 54.15
C LYS A 139 -31.57 33.22 55.09
N PRO A 140 -31.72 34.55 55.27
CA PRO A 140 -30.95 35.26 56.28
C PRO A 140 -31.48 34.86 57.67
N ASN A 141 -30.61 34.29 58.50
CA ASN A 141 -30.95 33.94 59.87
C ASN A 141 -31.01 35.22 60.74
N PRO A 142 -32.16 35.64 61.28
CA PRO A 142 -32.24 36.82 62.12
C PRO A 142 -32.16 36.37 63.58
N GLN A 143 -30.95 36.05 64.06
CA GLN A 143 -30.66 36.05 65.50
C GLN A 143 -29.17 35.90 65.76
N LYS A 144 -28.51 37.02 66.06
CA LYS A 144 -27.38 37.01 66.99
C LYS A 144 -27.52 38.22 67.91
N THR A 145 -27.51 37.90 69.20
CA THR A 145 -27.59 38.73 70.39
C THR A 145 -26.37 39.64 70.53
#